data_AF-A0A0T0MEH2-F1
#
_entry.id   AF-A0A0T0MEH2-F1
#
_cell.length_a   1.000
_cell.length_b   1.000
_cell.length_c   1.000
_cell.angle_alpha   90.00
_cell.angle_beta   90.00
_cell.angle_gamma   90.00
#
_symmetry.space_group_name_H-M   'P 1'
#
loop_
_entity.id
_entity.type
_entity.pdbx_description
1 polymer ?
#
loop_
_entity_poly.entity_id
_entity_poly.type
_entity_poly.pdbx_seq_one_letter_code
_entity_poly.pdbx_strand_id
1 'polypeptide(L)'
;MPDLTGFSNEPTESSRPGLRGAAEDVVTTHTTPRTALVGRFEYTASTGRWRWSDGMFLIHGMAPGDVVPTLAIMSRHIHPEDRGRVLDALGQCGVDGLPFGCQYRLLDLTGAERSVTLTGSGGSDDDTLRTVAGFLVDITAAQRDAVALQVNEELTQALRSHAVIDQAKGALMLGYGIDGDAAFELLRWGSQQRNVRLLTLAERLVAAVEAGGGLGSDTRQRLDDFYFASLTDGAPEPPVGLTTPGLHTTFDTKGEVPIVRVQGPVDLATAHELTAAVTQLMIKARQVGSMVVDMRQVTHLGSVGVSALTAAHRRSAAAGVKMRIVLSSGASLGLAGAHGLDVITAPAGTSPELDQAAPTS
;
A
#
# COMPACT_ATOMS: atom_id res chain seq x y z
N MET A 1 -27.10 -15.48 85.76
CA MET A 1 -25.79 -14.99 86.20
C MET A 1 -24.71 -15.85 85.57
N PRO A 2 -23.65 -15.27 84.98
CA PRO A 2 -23.69 -14.15 84.04
C PRO A 2 -22.71 -14.29 82.84
N ASP A 3 -22.92 -13.40 81.86
CA ASP A 3 -21.94 -12.59 81.08
C ASP A 3 -20.97 -13.27 80.11
N LEU A 4 -20.96 -12.95 78.81
CA LEU A 4 -20.65 -11.66 78.12
C LEU A 4 -19.25 -11.11 78.41
N THR A 5 -18.42 -11.10 77.35
CA THR A 5 -17.45 -10.08 76.88
C THR A 5 -16.50 -10.86 75.94
N GLY A 6 -16.48 -10.64 74.62
CA GLY A 6 -16.34 -9.38 73.91
C GLY A 6 -14.86 -9.25 73.51
N PHE A 7 -14.54 -9.41 72.23
CA PHE A 7 -13.69 -8.47 71.46
C PHE A 7 -13.48 -8.95 70.02
N SER A 8 -13.67 -7.98 69.13
CA SER A 8 -13.56 -8.01 67.68
C SER A 8 -12.18 -8.44 67.15
N ASN A 9 -12.15 -9.04 65.96
CA ASN A 9 -11.12 -8.70 64.99
C ASN A 9 -11.66 -8.83 63.55
N GLU A 10 -11.29 -7.85 62.72
CA GLU A 10 -11.73 -7.64 61.34
C GLU A 10 -11.43 -8.82 60.40
N PRO A 11 -12.22 -9.00 59.31
CA PRO A 11 -11.84 -9.88 58.22
C PRO A 11 -10.74 -9.25 57.36
N THR A 12 -9.61 -9.96 57.28
CA THR A 12 -8.46 -9.67 56.43
C THR A 12 -8.83 -9.70 54.94
N GLU A 13 -8.40 -8.65 54.23
CA GLU A 13 -8.20 -8.49 52.80
C GLU A 13 -8.92 -9.44 51.81
N SER A 14 -9.86 -8.81 51.11
CA SER A 14 -10.37 -9.17 49.78
C SER A 14 -9.23 -9.39 48.77
N SER A 15 -8.82 -10.65 48.60
CA SER A 15 -7.97 -11.08 47.49
C SER A 15 -8.81 -11.11 46.21
N ARG A 16 -8.65 -10.06 45.39
CA ARG A 16 -9.13 -10.00 44.01
C ARG A 16 -8.49 -11.14 43.18
N PRO A 17 -9.25 -11.95 42.43
CA PRO A 17 -8.65 -12.81 41.41
C PRO A 17 -8.21 -11.93 40.24
N GLY A 18 -6.90 -11.90 39.99
CA GLY A 18 -6.33 -11.26 38.82
C GLY A 18 -6.80 -11.94 37.54
N LEU A 19 -7.60 -11.25 36.74
CA LEU A 19 -7.79 -11.58 35.33
C LEU A 19 -6.51 -11.21 34.56
N ARG A 20 -5.56 -12.15 34.52
CA ARG A 20 -4.49 -12.23 33.54
C ARG A 20 -4.53 -13.64 32.97
N GLY A 21 -5.10 -13.79 31.76
CA GLY A 21 -5.16 -15.10 31.10
C GLY A 21 -6.31 -15.23 30.11
N ALA A 22 -6.18 -14.58 28.95
CA ALA A 22 -6.84 -14.99 27.71
C ALA A 22 -5.89 -14.56 26.58
N ALA A 23 -4.88 -15.40 26.34
CA ALA A 23 -4.82 -16.24 25.15
C ALA A 23 -4.30 -15.44 23.95
N GLU A 24 -2.99 -15.17 24.00
CA GLU A 24 -2.17 -15.06 22.79
C GLU A 24 -2.23 -16.41 22.07
N ASP A 25 -3.18 -16.57 21.14
CA ASP A 25 -3.01 -17.51 20.03
C ASP A 25 -2.20 -16.80 18.94
N VAL A 26 -0.95 -16.46 19.29
CA VAL A 26 0.09 -16.28 18.28
C VAL A 26 0.41 -17.68 17.81
N VAL A 27 -0.04 -18.00 16.60
CA VAL A 27 0.33 -19.20 15.85
C VAL A 27 1.85 -19.27 15.85
N THR A 28 2.39 -20.00 16.82
CA THR A 28 3.79 -20.37 16.85
C THR A 28 3.86 -21.54 15.87
N THR A 29 3.94 -21.25 14.58
CA THR A 29 4.36 -22.26 13.61
C THR A 29 5.76 -22.65 14.02
N HIS A 30 5.87 -23.75 14.77
CA HIS A 30 7.12 -24.44 15.00
C HIS A 30 7.56 -24.97 13.63
N THR A 31 8.19 -24.12 12.82
CA THR A 31 8.86 -24.55 11.60
C THR A 31 10.05 -25.36 12.06
N THR A 32 9.89 -26.68 12.15
CA THR A 32 11.03 -27.59 12.23
C THR A 32 11.96 -27.24 11.07
N PRO A 33 13.24 -26.93 11.30
CA PRO A 33 14.15 -26.60 10.21
C PRO A 33 14.17 -27.78 9.25
N ARG A 34 13.66 -27.56 8.03
CA ARG A 34 13.81 -28.53 6.94
C ARG A 34 15.30 -28.65 6.68
N THR A 35 15.89 -29.74 7.14
CA THR A 35 17.32 -30.01 6.95
C THR A 35 17.59 -30.01 5.44
N ALA A 36 18.49 -29.13 5.00
CA ALA A 36 18.89 -29.09 3.60
C ALA A 36 19.44 -30.46 3.20
N LEU A 37 18.95 -31.00 2.10
CA LEU A 37 19.45 -32.27 1.59
C LEU A 37 20.82 -32.03 0.97
N VAL A 38 21.83 -32.79 1.39
CA VAL A 38 23.22 -32.65 0.92
C VAL A 38 23.70 -33.97 0.31
N GLY A 39 24.05 -33.91 -0.98
CA GLY A 39 24.75 -34.97 -1.70
C GLY A 39 26.23 -34.69 -1.76
N ARG A 40 27.04 -35.74 -1.70
CA ARG A 40 28.49 -35.69 -1.93
C ARG A 40 28.81 -36.52 -3.17
N PHE A 41 29.76 -36.04 -3.97
CA PHE A 41 30.30 -36.81 -5.07
C PHE A 41 31.83 -36.84 -5.03
N GLU A 42 32.37 -37.90 -5.64
CA GLU A 42 33.78 -38.02 -5.97
C GLU A 42 33.89 -38.52 -7.41
N TYR A 43 34.77 -37.88 -8.18
CA TYR A 43 35.07 -38.21 -9.56
C TYR A 43 36.57 -38.45 -9.72
N THR A 44 36.95 -39.64 -10.17
CA THR A 44 38.34 -40.00 -10.45
C THR A 44 38.62 -39.87 -11.95
N ALA A 45 39.36 -38.84 -12.35
CA ALA A 45 39.56 -38.50 -13.77
C ALA A 45 40.26 -39.61 -14.57
N SER A 46 41.22 -40.33 -13.97
CA SER A 46 41.98 -41.39 -14.63
C SER A 46 41.15 -42.61 -15.03
N THR A 47 40.05 -42.87 -14.30
CA THR A 47 39.19 -44.05 -14.53
C THR A 47 37.79 -43.67 -15.00
N GLY A 48 37.46 -42.37 -15.05
CA GLY A 48 36.13 -41.87 -15.35
C GLY A 48 35.07 -42.26 -14.31
N ARG A 49 35.49 -42.73 -13.12
CA ARG A 49 34.58 -43.31 -12.11
C ARG A 49 33.96 -42.23 -11.24
N TRP A 50 32.65 -42.32 -11.04
CA TRP A 50 31.88 -41.50 -10.11
C TRP A 50 31.46 -42.29 -8.88
N ARG A 51 31.44 -41.64 -7.72
CA ARG A 51 30.84 -42.11 -6.47
C ARG A 51 29.90 -41.06 -5.94
N TRP A 52 28.72 -41.48 -5.50
CA TRP A 52 27.68 -40.63 -4.95
C TRP A 52 27.33 -41.10 -3.54
N SER A 53 27.09 -40.17 -2.62
CA SER A 53 26.48 -40.49 -1.33
C SER A 53 24.98 -40.71 -1.47
N ASP A 54 24.35 -41.30 -0.45
CA ASP A 54 22.89 -41.50 -0.39
C ASP A 54 22.12 -40.19 -0.60
N GLY A 55 22.60 -39.09 0.01
CA GLY A 55 22.00 -37.76 -0.18
C GLY A 55 22.01 -37.30 -1.64
N MET A 56 23.02 -37.68 -2.43
CA MET A 56 23.06 -37.36 -3.86
C MET A 56 21.97 -38.12 -4.62
N PHE A 57 21.79 -39.42 -4.34
CA PHE A 57 20.68 -40.19 -4.92
C PHE A 57 19.32 -39.57 -4.58
N LEU A 58 19.13 -39.19 -3.31
CA LEU A 58 17.88 -38.60 -2.83
C LEU A 58 17.59 -37.22 -3.47
N ILE A 59 18.61 -36.37 -3.71
CA ILE A 59 18.42 -35.09 -4.42
C ILE A 59 17.91 -35.32 -5.84
N HIS A 60 18.43 -36.35 -6.51
CA HIS A 60 18.02 -36.75 -7.85
C HIS A 60 16.71 -37.57 -7.88
N GLY A 61 16.10 -37.86 -6.72
CA GLY A 61 14.85 -38.63 -6.62
C GLY A 61 15.02 -40.14 -6.85
N MET A 62 16.22 -40.69 -6.59
CA MET A 62 16.54 -42.12 -6.69
C MET A 62 16.75 -42.72 -5.31
N ALA A 63 16.54 -44.03 -5.16
CA ALA A 63 17.01 -44.73 -3.98
C ALA A 63 18.53 -45.00 -4.07
N PRO A 64 19.24 -45.01 -2.93
CA PRO A 64 20.67 -45.28 -2.91
C PRO A 64 21.02 -46.62 -3.58
N GLY A 65 21.91 -46.57 -4.58
CA GLY A 65 22.36 -47.76 -5.31
C GLY A 65 21.50 -48.15 -6.51
N ASP A 66 20.42 -47.44 -6.82
CA ASP A 66 19.53 -47.73 -7.97
C ASP A 66 20.27 -47.70 -9.32
N VAL A 67 21.26 -46.81 -9.44
CA VAL A 67 22.01 -46.61 -10.69
C VAL A 67 23.50 -46.46 -10.41
N VAL A 68 24.32 -46.89 -11.37
CA VAL A 68 25.76 -46.57 -11.36
C VAL A 68 25.93 -45.10 -11.74
N PRO A 69 26.49 -44.24 -10.87
CA PRO A 69 26.67 -42.83 -11.16
C PRO A 69 27.51 -42.61 -12.42
N THR A 70 27.03 -41.74 -13.31
CA THR A 70 27.78 -41.30 -14.49
C THR A 70 27.50 -39.84 -14.77
N LEU A 71 28.43 -39.17 -15.46
CA LEU A 71 28.23 -37.80 -15.95
C LEU A 71 26.98 -37.70 -16.86
N ALA A 72 26.66 -38.76 -17.61
CA ALA A 72 25.46 -38.81 -18.45
C ALA A 72 24.17 -38.84 -17.64
N ILE A 73 24.14 -39.55 -16.50
CA ILE A 73 22.98 -39.54 -15.60
C ILE A 73 22.87 -38.16 -14.94
N MET A 74 23.98 -37.60 -14.45
CA MET A 74 23.96 -36.28 -13.84
C MET A 74 23.45 -35.21 -14.81
N SER A 75 23.95 -35.18 -16.05
CA SER A 75 23.61 -34.16 -17.04
C SER A 75 22.15 -34.20 -17.52
N ARG A 76 21.52 -35.38 -17.50
CA ARG A 76 20.09 -35.55 -17.82
C ARG A 76 19.18 -34.88 -16.80
N HIS A 77 19.60 -34.84 -15.54
CA HIS A 77 18.88 -34.17 -14.46
C HIS A 77 19.19 -32.67 -14.37
N ILE A 78 20.08 -32.12 -15.22
CA ILE A 78 20.28 -30.67 -15.29
C ILE A 78 19.23 -30.09 -16.25
N HIS A 79 18.57 -29.01 -15.84
CA HIS A 79 17.65 -28.27 -16.68
C HIS A 79 18.31 -27.92 -18.03
N PRO A 80 17.62 -28.07 -19.18
CA PRO A 80 18.23 -27.92 -20.50
C PRO A 80 18.99 -26.61 -20.70
N GLU A 81 18.48 -25.51 -20.16
CA GLU A 81 19.11 -24.18 -20.24
C GLU A 81 20.40 -24.05 -19.42
N ASP A 82 20.53 -24.83 -18.34
CA ASP A 82 21.68 -24.76 -17.43
C ASP A 82 22.79 -25.74 -17.83
N ARG A 83 22.48 -26.74 -18.66
CA ARG A 83 23.35 -27.89 -18.93
C ARG A 83 24.74 -27.51 -19.46
N GLY A 84 24.81 -26.62 -20.46
CA GLY A 84 26.10 -26.20 -21.04
C GLY A 84 27.02 -25.58 -19.98
N ARG A 85 26.52 -24.54 -19.30
CA ARG A 85 27.24 -23.83 -18.24
C ARG A 85 27.73 -24.74 -17.11
N VAL A 86 26.91 -25.69 -16.68
CA VAL A 86 27.28 -26.60 -15.57
C VAL A 86 28.34 -27.62 -16.01
N LEU A 87 28.22 -28.17 -17.23
CA LEU A 87 29.21 -29.11 -17.77
C LEU A 87 30.56 -28.44 -18.00
N ASP A 88 30.58 -27.20 -18.47
CA ASP A 88 31.81 -26.43 -18.65
C ASP A 88 32.53 -26.19 -17.31
N ALA A 89 31.79 -25.80 -16.27
CA ALA A 89 32.34 -25.61 -14.92
C ALA A 89 32.94 -26.89 -14.33
N LEU A 90 32.28 -28.04 -14.55
CA LEU A 90 32.79 -29.35 -14.14
C LEU A 90 34.03 -29.77 -14.94
N GLY A 91 34.04 -29.50 -16.25
CA GLY A 91 35.16 -29.80 -17.14
C GLY A 91 36.42 -29.02 -16.75
N GLN A 92 36.29 -27.72 -16.49
CA GLN A 92 37.39 -26.85 -16.06
C GLN A 92 38.02 -27.31 -14.74
N CYS A 93 37.22 -27.74 -13.76
CA CYS A 93 37.75 -28.29 -12.51
C CYS A 93 38.59 -29.56 -12.73
N GLY A 94 38.18 -30.43 -13.66
CA GLY A 94 38.94 -31.63 -14.01
C GLY A 94 40.32 -31.32 -14.63
N VAL A 95 40.42 -30.20 -15.35
CA VAL A 95 41.64 -29.78 -16.08
C VAL A 95 42.56 -28.90 -15.23
N ASP A 96 42.01 -27.98 -14.43
CA ASP A 96 42.78 -26.97 -13.70
C ASP A 96 42.95 -27.32 -12.22
N GLY A 97 42.13 -28.24 -11.68
CA GLY A 97 42.12 -28.61 -10.27
C GLY A 97 41.57 -27.52 -9.33
N LEU A 98 41.18 -26.37 -9.88
CA LEU A 98 40.68 -25.23 -9.11
C LEU A 98 39.29 -25.50 -8.52
N PRO A 99 38.97 -24.91 -7.35
CA PRO A 99 37.62 -24.95 -6.80
C PRO A 99 36.62 -24.31 -7.75
N PHE A 100 35.44 -24.94 -7.88
CA PHE A 100 34.32 -24.41 -8.65
C PHE A 100 33.04 -24.38 -7.81
N GLY A 101 32.13 -23.51 -8.21
CA GLY A 101 30.80 -23.40 -7.63
C GLY A 101 29.80 -22.93 -8.68
N CYS A 102 28.66 -23.61 -8.77
CA CYS A 102 27.57 -23.15 -9.62
C CYS A 102 26.21 -23.48 -9.01
N GLN A 103 25.26 -22.56 -9.19
CA GLN A 103 23.85 -22.81 -8.92
C GLN A 103 23.13 -23.15 -10.22
N TYR A 104 22.23 -24.11 -10.18
CA TYR A 104 21.42 -24.51 -11.34
C TYR A 104 20.12 -25.20 -10.92
N ARG A 105 19.23 -25.37 -11.90
CA ARG A 105 17.98 -26.10 -11.74
C ARG A 105 18.19 -27.58 -12.04
N LEU A 106 17.91 -28.42 -11.07
CA LEU A 106 17.90 -29.88 -11.18
C LEU A 106 16.46 -30.34 -11.40
N LEU A 107 16.25 -31.18 -12.41
CA LEU A 107 15.01 -31.90 -12.66
C LEU A 107 15.17 -33.30 -12.07
N ASP A 108 14.39 -33.65 -11.05
CA ASP A 108 14.41 -35.00 -10.50
C ASP A 108 13.60 -35.99 -11.36
N LEU A 109 13.64 -37.28 -11.03
CA LEU A 109 12.92 -38.32 -11.79
C LEU A 109 11.40 -38.16 -11.80
N THR A 110 10.83 -37.38 -10.88
CA THR A 110 9.40 -37.07 -10.86
C THR A 110 9.05 -35.88 -11.76
N GLY A 111 10.07 -35.23 -12.34
CA GLY A 111 9.94 -34.00 -13.12
C GLY A 111 9.87 -32.74 -12.26
N ALA A 112 10.07 -32.85 -10.93
CA ALA A 112 10.08 -31.70 -10.05
C ALA A 112 11.40 -30.94 -10.20
N GLU A 113 11.29 -29.62 -10.30
CA GLU A 113 12.44 -28.72 -10.35
C GLU A 113 12.91 -28.37 -8.93
N ARG A 114 14.22 -28.50 -8.72
CA ARG A 114 14.94 -28.18 -7.49
C ARG A 114 16.03 -27.17 -7.80
N SER A 115 16.15 -26.15 -6.97
CA SER A 115 17.32 -25.26 -6.99
C SER A 115 18.44 -25.91 -6.21
N VAL A 116 19.58 -26.13 -6.86
CA VAL A 116 20.74 -26.78 -6.24
C VAL A 116 22.00 -25.94 -6.38
N THR A 117 22.86 -26.01 -5.36
CA THR A 117 24.23 -25.46 -5.40
C THR A 117 25.22 -26.60 -5.46
N LEU A 118 26.02 -26.65 -6.53
CA LEU A 118 27.12 -27.58 -6.71
C LEU A 118 28.43 -26.86 -6.41
N THR A 119 29.28 -27.47 -5.60
CA THR A 119 30.65 -27.03 -5.39
C THR A 119 31.59 -28.22 -5.37
N GLY A 120 32.82 -28.03 -5.81
CA GLY A 120 33.84 -29.05 -5.70
C GLY A 120 35.23 -28.48 -5.94
N SER A 121 36.24 -29.27 -5.60
CA SER A 121 37.64 -28.93 -5.83
C SER A 121 38.43 -30.18 -6.20
N GLY A 122 39.48 -30.00 -6.99
CA GLY A 122 40.44 -31.07 -7.27
C GLY A 122 41.34 -31.33 -6.05
N GLY A 123 41.52 -32.60 -5.71
CA GLY A 123 42.59 -33.08 -4.86
C GLY A 123 43.62 -33.84 -5.71
N SER A 124 44.90 -33.63 -5.43
CA SER A 124 45.98 -34.45 -5.96
C SER A 124 46.31 -35.52 -4.93
N ASP A 125 46.11 -36.79 -5.28
CA ASP A 125 46.65 -37.90 -4.51
C ASP A 125 47.81 -38.51 -5.33
N ASP A 126 48.99 -38.51 -4.72
CA ASP A 126 50.26 -39.08 -5.22
C ASP A 126 50.55 -38.88 -6.73
N ASP A 127 51.01 -37.66 -7.07
CA ASP A 127 51.60 -37.15 -8.33
C ASP A 127 50.99 -37.55 -9.71
N THR A 128 49.88 -38.29 -9.76
CA THR A 128 49.26 -38.74 -11.02
C THR A 128 47.74 -38.94 -10.97
N LEU A 129 47.09 -38.93 -9.79
CA LEU A 129 45.63 -39.12 -9.69
C LEU A 129 44.92 -37.83 -9.23
N ARG A 130 44.29 -37.14 -10.19
CA ARG A 130 43.37 -36.04 -9.91
C ARG A 130 41.98 -36.58 -9.58
N THR A 131 41.59 -36.47 -8.32
CA THR A 131 40.25 -36.78 -7.84
C THR A 131 39.51 -35.47 -7.57
N VAL A 132 38.33 -35.29 -8.14
CA VAL A 132 37.46 -34.13 -7.85
C VAL A 132 36.43 -34.56 -6.83
N ALA A 133 36.35 -33.86 -5.70
CA ALA A 133 35.35 -34.10 -4.66
C ALA A 133 34.51 -32.85 -4.44
N GLY A 134 33.24 -33.03 -4.08
CA GLY A 134 32.36 -31.90 -3.90
C GLY A 134 30.99 -32.24 -3.32
N PHE A 135 30.16 -31.21 -3.21
CA PHE A 135 28.84 -31.26 -2.61
C PHE A 135 27.79 -30.69 -3.56
N LEU A 136 26.60 -31.28 -3.51
CA LEU A 136 25.38 -30.76 -4.11
C LEU A 136 24.39 -30.50 -2.98
N VAL A 137 23.94 -29.27 -2.83
CA VAL A 137 23.02 -28.86 -1.77
C VAL A 137 21.69 -28.46 -2.39
N ASP A 138 20.60 -29.08 -1.95
CA ASP A 138 19.24 -28.65 -2.30
C ASP A 138 18.88 -27.39 -1.50
N ILE A 139 18.82 -26.26 -2.20
CA ILE A 139 18.50 -24.94 -1.64
C ILE A 139 17.06 -24.53 -1.93
N THR A 140 16.24 -25.43 -2.49
CA THR A 140 14.88 -25.10 -2.93
C THR A 140 14.01 -24.57 -1.80
N ALA A 141 14.05 -25.22 -0.63
CA ALA A 141 13.30 -24.77 0.54
C ALA A 141 13.78 -23.40 1.03
N ALA A 142 15.10 -23.24 1.19
CA ALA A 142 15.71 -21.99 1.64
C ALA A 142 15.39 -20.81 0.68
N GLN A 143 15.41 -21.04 -0.63
CA GLN A 143 15.07 -20.02 -1.62
C GLN A 143 13.57 -19.66 -1.55
N ARG A 144 12.68 -20.65 -1.42
CA ARG A 144 11.23 -20.40 -1.26
C ARG A 144 10.94 -19.61 0.02
N ASP A 145 11.59 -19.96 1.12
CA ASP A 145 11.41 -19.28 2.41
C ASP A 145 11.93 -17.83 2.33
N ALA A 146 13.06 -17.59 1.67
CA ALA A 146 13.60 -16.24 1.44
C ALA A 146 12.66 -15.37 0.58
N VAL A 147 12.12 -15.93 -0.51
CA VAL A 147 11.14 -15.22 -1.35
C VAL A 147 9.86 -14.91 -0.57
N ALA A 148 9.35 -15.88 0.21
CA ALA A 148 8.15 -15.68 1.02
C ALA A 148 8.35 -14.57 2.06
N LEU A 149 9.51 -14.53 2.71
CA LEU A 149 9.85 -13.48 3.67
C LEU A 149 9.90 -12.10 3.01
N GLN A 150 10.53 -11.99 1.83
CA GLN A 150 10.59 -10.73 1.09
C GLN A 150 9.20 -10.23 0.70
N VAL A 151 8.35 -11.10 0.13
CA VAL A 151 6.97 -10.75 -0.23
C VAL A 151 6.17 -10.29 0.99
N ASN A 152 6.34 -10.95 2.14
CA ASN A 152 5.64 -10.58 3.36
C ASN A 152 6.10 -9.22 3.92
N GLU A 153 7.39 -8.90 3.81
CA GLU A 153 7.92 -7.59 4.22
C GLU A 153 7.39 -6.47 3.31
N GLU A 154 7.42 -6.68 1.99
CA GLU A 154 6.88 -5.73 1.01
C GLU A 154 5.36 -5.51 1.23
N LEU A 155 4.61 -6.57 1.49
CA LEU A 155 3.19 -6.50 1.82
C LEU A 155 2.95 -5.75 3.14
N THR A 156 3.74 -6.04 4.18
CA THR A 156 3.65 -5.35 5.48
C THR A 156 3.94 -3.87 5.34
N GLN A 157 4.94 -3.50 4.53
CA GLN A 157 5.26 -2.09 4.25
C GLN A 157 4.13 -1.40 3.48
N ALA A 158 3.54 -2.06 2.48
CA ALA A 158 2.37 -1.56 1.76
C ALA A 158 1.16 -1.37 2.69
N LEU A 159 0.87 -2.34 3.56
CA LEU A 159 -0.23 -2.27 4.53
C LEU A 159 -0.02 -1.17 5.59
N ARG A 160 1.21 -0.96 6.08
CA ARG A 160 1.53 0.14 7.00
C ARG A 160 1.24 1.52 6.38
N SER A 161 1.50 1.68 5.07
CA SER A 161 1.16 2.93 4.38
C SER A 161 -0.35 3.15 4.26
N HIS A 162 -1.14 2.08 4.13
CA HIS A 162 -2.61 2.18 4.10
C HIS A 162 -3.21 2.51 5.46
N ALA A 163 -2.68 1.96 6.56
CA ALA A 163 -3.23 2.20 7.90
C ALA A 163 -3.26 3.67 8.30
N VAL A 164 -2.18 4.43 8.03
CA VAL A 164 -2.12 5.86 8.35
C VAL A 164 -3.04 6.69 7.46
N ILE A 165 -3.14 6.33 6.18
CA ILE A 165 -4.08 6.99 5.24
C ILE A 165 -5.52 6.74 5.68
N ASP A 166 -5.86 5.53 6.11
CA ASP A 166 -7.20 5.18 6.57
C ASP A 166 -7.54 5.87 7.91
N GLN A 167 -6.57 6.03 8.81
CA GLN A 167 -6.74 6.84 10.03
C GLN A 167 -6.99 8.31 9.69
N ALA A 168 -6.22 8.88 8.77
CA ALA A 168 -6.40 10.26 8.32
C ALA A 168 -7.77 10.45 7.66
N LYS A 169 -8.20 9.51 6.81
CA LYS A 169 -9.56 9.49 6.24
C LYS A 169 -10.61 9.45 7.33
N GLY A 170 -10.47 8.55 8.32
CA GLY A 170 -11.40 8.44 9.44
C GLY A 170 -11.52 9.73 10.26
N ALA A 171 -10.40 10.39 10.54
CA ALA A 171 -10.38 11.68 11.22
C ALA A 171 -11.13 12.77 10.42
N LEU A 172 -10.90 12.85 9.11
CA LEU A 172 -11.59 13.78 8.22
C LEU A 172 -13.09 13.49 8.11
N MET A 173 -13.47 12.21 8.00
CA MET A 173 -14.87 11.77 7.98
C MET A 173 -15.60 12.23 9.23
N LEU A 174 -15.02 12.02 10.42
CA LEU A 174 -15.64 12.38 11.68
C LEU A 174 -15.62 13.89 11.94
N GLY A 175 -14.51 14.58 11.64
CA GLY A 175 -14.38 16.02 11.87
C GLY A 175 -15.25 16.87 10.95
N TYR A 176 -15.41 16.45 9.69
CA TYR A 176 -16.18 17.20 8.69
C TYR A 176 -17.55 16.61 8.38
N GLY A 177 -17.85 15.39 8.85
CA GLY A 177 -19.10 14.69 8.53
C GLY A 177 -19.22 14.40 7.03
N ILE A 178 -18.13 13.94 6.42
CA ILE A 178 -18.04 13.58 4.99
C ILE A 178 -17.83 12.07 4.82
N ASP A 179 -18.14 11.55 3.63
CA ASP A 179 -17.91 10.14 3.31
C ASP A 179 -16.42 9.83 3.06
N GLY A 180 -16.08 8.54 3.02
CA GLY A 180 -14.70 8.10 2.88
C GLY A 180 -14.05 8.48 1.55
N ASP A 181 -14.83 8.56 0.48
CA ASP A 181 -14.33 8.97 -0.84
C ASP A 181 -14.00 10.47 -0.84
N ALA A 182 -14.91 11.31 -0.32
CA ALA A 182 -14.66 12.74 -0.16
C ALA A 182 -13.47 13.04 0.77
N ALA A 183 -13.31 12.26 1.85
CA ALA A 183 -12.16 12.38 2.74
C ALA A 183 -10.83 12.03 2.04
N PHE A 184 -10.82 10.97 1.23
CA PHE A 184 -9.62 10.60 0.46
C PHE A 184 -9.28 11.64 -0.61
N GLU A 185 -10.28 12.18 -1.30
CA GLU A 185 -10.06 13.24 -2.29
C GLU A 185 -9.52 14.53 -1.65
N LEU A 186 -9.98 14.86 -0.43
CA LEU A 186 -9.44 15.99 0.32
C LEU A 186 -7.97 15.78 0.73
N LEU A 187 -7.55 14.55 1.05
CA LEU A 187 -6.13 14.20 1.27
C LEU A 187 -5.32 14.34 -0.02
N ARG A 188 -5.83 13.80 -1.13
CA ARG A 188 -5.16 13.87 -2.43
C ARG A 188 -4.95 15.31 -2.89
N TRP A 189 -5.98 16.14 -2.81
CA TRP A 189 -5.90 17.56 -3.13
C TRP A 189 -4.90 18.29 -2.23
N GLY A 190 -4.94 18.05 -0.91
CA GLY A 190 -4.00 18.65 0.02
C GLY A 190 -2.54 18.28 -0.26
N SER A 191 -2.31 17.06 -0.75
CA SER A 191 -0.99 16.52 -1.14
C SER A 191 -0.48 17.19 -2.41
N GLN A 192 -1.33 17.35 -3.42
CA GLN A 192 -1.01 18.04 -4.68
C GLN A 192 -0.68 19.51 -4.47
N GLN A 193 -1.54 20.23 -3.73
CA GLN A 193 -1.38 21.67 -3.47
C GLN A 193 -0.07 22.00 -2.73
N ARG A 194 0.37 21.10 -1.84
CA ARG A 194 1.61 21.26 -1.06
C ARG A 194 2.81 20.57 -1.72
N ASN A 195 2.61 19.89 -2.85
CA ASN A 195 3.59 19.05 -3.52
C ASN A 195 4.35 18.09 -2.57
N VAL A 196 3.60 17.41 -1.69
CA VAL A 196 4.14 16.40 -0.76
C VAL A 196 3.49 15.05 -0.98
N ARG A 197 4.17 13.97 -0.62
CA ARG A 197 3.61 12.61 -0.69
C ARG A 197 2.34 12.51 0.17
N LEU A 198 1.30 11.86 -0.36
CA LEU A 198 0.02 11.67 0.34
C LEU A 198 0.19 11.02 1.71
N LEU A 199 1.04 9.99 1.81
CA LEU A 199 1.37 9.34 3.09
C LEU A 199 1.95 10.34 4.10
N THR A 200 2.90 11.17 3.68
CA THR A 200 3.51 12.20 4.55
C THR A 200 2.48 13.24 5.01
N LEU A 201 1.51 13.59 4.16
CA LEU A 201 0.41 14.46 4.58
C LEU A 201 -0.49 13.77 5.61
N ALA A 202 -0.83 12.49 5.38
CA ALA A 202 -1.64 11.71 6.30
C ALA A 202 -0.96 11.54 7.67
N GLU A 203 0.34 11.25 7.71
CA GLU A 203 1.13 11.19 8.94
C GLU A 203 1.06 12.50 9.73
N ARG A 204 1.27 13.64 9.05
CA ARG A 204 1.21 14.96 9.68
C ARG A 204 -0.19 15.28 10.21
N LEU A 205 -1.24 14.86 9.50
CA LEU A 205 -2.63 15.05 9.93
C LEU A 205 -2.94 14.22 11.17
N VAL A 206 -2.62 12.93 11.15
CA VAL A 206 -2.85 12.02 12.28
C VAL A 206 -2.10 12.53 13.51
N ALA A 207 -0.82 12.91 13.36
CA ALA A 207 -0.04 13.48 14.45
C ALA A 207 -0.65 14.77 15.03
N ALA A 208 -1.22 15.65 14.19
CA ALA A 208 -1.89 16.87 14.66
C ALA A 208 -3.16 16.57 15.46
N VAL A 209 -3.94 15.55 15.05
CA VAL A 209 -5.13 15.11 15.78
C VAL A 209 -4.74 14.46 17.11
N GLU A 210 -3.73 13.59 17.10
CA GLU A 210 -3.22 12.91 18.30
C GLU A 210 -2.62 13.90 19.32
N ALA A 211 -1.84 14.89 18.86
CA ALA A 211 -1.23 15.90 19.72
C ALA A 211 -2.26 16.71 20.53
N GLY A 212 -3.47 16.86 20.01
CA GLY A 212 -4.56 17.50 20.74
C GLY A 212 -5.37 16.56 21.65
N GLY A 213 -4.94 15.31 21.84
CA GLY A 213 -5.67 14.33 22.64
C GLY A 213 -6.65 13.46 21.84
N GLY A 214 -6.47 13.36 20.52
CA GLY A 214 -7.25 12.48 19.66
C GLY A 214 -8.59 13.06 19.19
N LEU A 215 -9.54 12.18 18.91
CA LEU A 215 -10.88 12.53 18.44
C LEU A 215 -11.75 13.08 19.60
N GLY A 216 -12.20 14.32 19.49
CA GLY A 216 -12.99 15.03 20.48
C GLY A 216 -13.73 16.24 19.88
N SER A 217 -14.35 17.07 20.73
CA SER A 217 -15.13 18.24 20.27
C SER A 217 -14.32 19.27 19.48
N ASP A 218 -13.01 19.28 19.67
CA ASP A 218 -12.06 20.22 19.05
C ASP A 218 -11.37 19.64 17.79
N THR A 219 -11.67 18.40 17.41
CA THR A 219 -11.05 17.76 16.23
C THR A 219 -11.27 18.55 14.95
N ARG A 220 -12.48 19.11 14.76
CA ARG A 220 -12.79 19.93 13.59
C ARG A 220 -11.91 21.17 13.52
N GLN A 221 -11.75 21.88 14.64
CA GLN A 221 -10.93 23.09 14.71
C GLN A 221 -9.47 22.78 14.36
N ARG A 222 -8.92 21.67 14.84
CA ARG A 222 -7.53 21.28 14.54
C ARG A 222 -7.33 20.84 13.10
N LEU A 223 -8.29 20.12 12.54
CA LEU A 223 -8.29 19.82 11.12
C LEU A 223 -8.36 21.12 10.32
N ASP A 224 -9.14 22.10 10.78
CA ASP A 224 -9.22 23.40 10.16
C ASP A 224 -7.88 24.15 10.23
N ASP A 225 -7.21 24.14 11.38
CA ASP A 225 -5.89 24.74 11.54
C ASP A 225 -4.85 24.05 10.63
N PHE A 226 -4.90 22.71 10.53
CA PHE A 226 -4.01 21.93 9.68
C PHE A 226 -4.23 22.19 8.18
N TYR A 227 -5.49 22.22 7.74
CA TYR A 227 -5.83 22.36 6.32
C TYR A 227 -5.85 23.81 5.85
N PHE A 228 -6.35 24.75 6.66
CA PHE A 228 -6.68 26.11 6.24
C PHE A 228 -5.72 27.18 6.77
N ALA A 229 -5.04 27.00 7.90
CA ALA A 229 -4.09 28.03 8.37
C ALA A 229 -2.88 28.20 7.43
N SER A 230 -2.53 27.17 6.66
CA SER A 230 -1.49 27.25 5.61
C SER A 230 -1.99 27.74 4.24
N LEU A 231 -3.30 27.96 4.06
CA LEU A 231 -3.87 28.45 2.79
C LEU A 231 -4.00 29.98 2.76
N THR A 232 -3.80 30.65 3.89
CA THR A 232 -3.88 32.11 4.03
C THR A 232 -2.52 32.82 3.94
N ASP A 233 -1.40 32.10 4.02
CA ASP A 233 -0.08 32.64 3.76
C ASP A 233 0.42 32.14 2.41
N GLY A 234 0.88 33.06 1.56
CA GLY A 234 1.18 32.83 0.15
C GLY A 234 1.97 31.55 -0.10
N ALA A 235 1.41 30.66 -0.92
CA ALA A 235 2.09 29.46 -1.36
C ALA A 235 3.42 29.84 -2.05
N PRO A 236 4.54 29.16 -1.75
CA PRO A 236 5.75 29.31 -2.53
C PRO A 236 5.48 28.82 -3.96
N GLU A 237 5.90 29.62 -4.94
CA GLU A 237 5.75 29.36 -6.36
C GLU A 237 6.40 28.00 -6.72
N PRO A 238 5.67 27.07 -7.37
CA PRO A 238 6.19 25.73 -7.66
C PRO A 238 7.30 25.79 -8.72
N PRO A 239 8.27 24.85 -8.70
CA PRO A 239 9.25 24.75 -9.77
C PRO A 239 8.55 24.42 -11.09
N VAL A 240 8.83 25.23 -12.12
CA VAL A 240 8.29 25.08 -13.48
C VAL A 240 8.71 23.73 -14.05
N GLY A 241 7.75 22.82 -14.20
CA GLY A 241 7.98 21.50 -14.80
C GLY A 241 6.68 20.77 -15.08
N LEU A 242 6.34 20.64 -16.37
CA LEU A 242 5.23 19.89 -16.97
C LEU A 242 3.82 20.43 -16.64
N THR A 243 3.43 21.48 -17.38
CA THR A 243 2.03 21.92 -17.50
C THR A 243 1.18 20.80 -18.12
N THR A 244 0.61 19.95 -17.26
CA THR A 244 -0.59 19.20 -17.62
C THR A 244 -1.74 20.21 -17.62
N PRO A 245 -2.68 20.20 -18.58
CA PRO A 245 -3.86 21.05 -18.51
C PRO A 245 -4.74 20.57 -17.33
N GLY A 246 -4.47 21.09 -16.14
CA GLY A 246 -5.16 20.74 -14.90
C GLY A 246 -6.40 21.60 -14.67
N LEU A 247 -7.22 21.19 -13.70
CA LEU A 247 -8.37 21.97 -13.28
C LEU A 247 -7.88 23.05 -12.32
N HIS A 248 -8.08 24.31 -12.67
CA HIS A 248 -7.74 25.42 -11.78
C HIS A 248 -8.95 25.80 -10.93
N THR A 249 -8.79 25.76 -9.61
CA THR A 249 -9.85 26.13 -8.66
C THR A 249 -9.41 27.28 -7.78
N THR A 250 -10.22 28.34 -7.70
CA THR A 250 -10.00 29.47 -6.79
C THR A 250 -11.17 29.61 -5.82
N PHE A 251 -10.88 29.98 -4.58
CA PHE A 251 -11.88 30.17 -3.53
C PHE A 251 -12.07 31.66 -3.26
N ASP A 252 -13.32 32.07 -3.13
CA ASP A 252 -13.75 33.45 -2.97
C ASP A 252 -14.96 33.47 -2.01
N THR A 253 -15.43 34.65 -1.62
CA THR A 253 -16.59 34.84 -0.76
C THR A 253 -17.38 36.05 -1.23
N LYS A 254 -18.71 35.91 -1.37
CA LYS A 254 -19.60 37.05 -1.63
C LYS A 254 -20.51 37.28 -0.42
N GLY A 255 -20.20 38.33 0.34
CA GLY A 255 -20.73 38.45 1.70
C GLY A 255 -20.20 37.30 2.56
N GLU A 256 -21.09 36.58 3.24
CA GLU A 256 -20.73 35.38 4.00
C GLU A 256 -20.75 34.10 3.16
N VAL A 257 -21.32 34.13 1.94
CA VAL A 257 -21.49 32.93 1.13
C VAL A 257 -20.17 32.56 0.45
N PRO A 258 -19.60 31.37 0.72
CA PRO A 258 -18.36 30.95 0.11
C PRO A 258 -18.61 30.47 -1.33
N ILE A 259 -17.65 30.77 -2.20
CA ILE A 259 -17.68 30.50 -3.63
C ILE A 259 -16.41 29.74 -4.03
N VAL A 260 -16.55 28.71 -4.87
CA VAL A 260 -15.42 28.12 -5.60
C VAL A 260 -15.62 28.37 -7.07
N ARG A 261 -14.59 28.91 -7.73
CA ARG A 261 -14.56 29.12 -9.18
C ARG A 261 -13.69 28.04 -9.80
N VAL A 262 -14.22 27.40 -10.82
CA VAL A 262 -13.61 26.25 -11.48
C VAL A 262 -13.32 26.63 -12.94
N GLN A 263 -12.08 26.42 -13.37
CA GLN A 263 -11.61 26.73 -14.71
C GLN A 263 -10.85 25.54 -15.31
N GLY A 264 -11.12 25.26 -16.59
CA GLY A 264 -10.49 24.15 -17.32
C GLY A 264 -11.44 22.98 -17.59
N PRO A 265 -10.94 21.87 -18.16
CA PRO A 265 -11.76 20.70 -18.47
C PRO A 265 -12.06 19.86 -17.22
N VAL A 266 -13.30 19.41 -17.08
CA VAL A 266 -13.72 18.43 -16.07
C VAL A 266 -13.98 17.08 -16.76
N ASP A 267 -12.98 16.21 -16.71
CA ASP A 267 -12.98 14.86 -17.30
C ASP A 267 -12.51 13.80 -16.29
N LEU A 268 -12.23 12.58 -16.76
CA LEU A 268 -11.80 11.47 -15.89
C LEU A 268 -10.49 11.79 -15.14
N ALA A 269 -9.61 12.60 -15.73
CA ALA A 269 -8.33 12.96 -15.11
C ALA A 269 -8.51 14.04 -14.03
N THR A 270 -9.47 14.95 -14.17
CA THR A 270 -9.61 16.13 -13.30
C THR A 270 -10.84 16.13 -12.37
N ALA A 271 -11.78 15.19 -12.52
CA ALA A 271 -13.00 15.15 -11.70
C ALA A 271 -12.74 15.01 -10.18
N HIS A 272 -11.61 14.41 -9.83
CA HIS A 272 -11.16 14.25 -8.45
C HIS A 272 -10.81 15.61 -7.80
N GLU A 273 -10.18 16.51 -8.56
CA GLU A 273 -9.87 17.89 -8.15
C GLU A 273 -11.15 18.71 -7.92
N LEU A 274 -12.17 18.55 -8.78
CA LEU A 274 -13.48 19.17 -8.59
C LEU A 274 -14.15 18.67 -7.30
N THR A 275 -14.13 17.36 -7.06
CA THR A 275 -14.74 16.73 -5.88
C THR A 275 -14.11 17.26 -4.60
N ALA A 276 -12.77 17.35 -4.57
CA ALA A 276 -12.04 17.89 -3.44
C ALA A 276 -12.36 19.38 -3.21
N ALA A 277 -12.37 20.19 -4.27
CA ALA A 277 -12.63 21.61 -4.17
C ALA A 277 -14.06 21.92 -3.65
N VAL A 278 -15.06 21.18 -4.12
CA VAL A 278 -16.44 21.30 -3.63
C VAL A 278 -16.56 20.79 -2.19
N THR A 279 -15.83 19.72 -1.83
CA THR A 279 -15.79 19.22 -0.44
C THR A 279 -15.20 20.26 0.51
N GLN A 280 -14.10 20.90 0.10
CA GLN A 280 -13.48 21.99 0.84
C GLN A 280 -14.43 23.18 1.00
N LEU A 281 -15.15 23.54 -0.07
CA LEU A 281 -16.13 24.61 -0.03
C LEU A 281 -17.28 24.28 0.93
N MET A 282 -17.78 23.04 0.91
CA MET A 282 -18.85 22.56 1.78
C MET A 282 -18.47 22.66 3.26
N ILE A 283 -17.20 22.41 3.62
CA ILE A 283 -16.71 22.54 5.01
C ILE A 283 -16.91 23.96 5.52
N LYS A 284 -16.53 24.98 4.73
CA LYS A 284 -16.74 26.40 5.05
C LYS A 284 -18.22 26.78 5.05
N ALA A 285 -18.97 26.26 4.08
CA ALA A 285 -20.38 26.59 3.89
C ALA A 285 -21.31 26.14 5.02
N ARG A 286 -20.91 25.15 5.83
CA ARG A 286 -21.72 24.66 6.97
C ARG A 286 -22.05 25.75 8.00
N GLN A 287 -21.22 26.79 8.13
CA GLN A 287 -21.48 27.88 9.06
C GLN A 287 -22.60 28.82 8.58
N VAL A 288 -22.72 28.98 7.25
CA VAL A 288 -23.60 29.96 6.60
C VAL A 288 -24.84 29.30 5.97
N GLY A 289 -24.82 27.98 5.80
CA GLY A 289 -25.93 27.20 5.25
C GLY A 289 -26.10 27.31 3.73
N SER A 290 -25.19 27.97 3.02
CA SER A 290 -25.22 28.04 1.55
C SER A 290 -23.82 28.12 0.93
N MET A 291 -23.70 27.74 -0.34
CA MET A 291 -22.46 27.81 -1.12
C MET A 291 -22.72 27.94 -2.63
N VAL A 292 -21.74 28.47 -3.35
CA VAL A 292 -21.79 28.62 -4.81
C VAL A 292 -20.61 27.93 -5.49
N VAL A 293 -20.91 27.09 -6.49
CA VAL A 293 -19.91 26.49 -7.39
C VAL A 293 -20.01 27.18 -8.75
N ASP A 294 -19.09 28.09 -9.03
CA ASP A 294 -19.01 28.85 -10.27
C ASP A 294 -18.18 28.08 -11.31
N MET A 295 -18.88 27.54 -12.31
CA MET A 295 -18.31 26.71 -13.38
C MET A 295 -18.36 27.41 -14.74
N ARG A 296 -18.54 28.73 -14.79
CA ARG A 296 -18.63 29.48 -16.05
C ARG A 296 -17.39 29.40 -16.93
N GLN A 297 -16.24 29.06 -16.36
CA GLN A 297 -14.95 28.91 -17.05
C GLN A 297 -14.58 27.44 -17.29
N VAL A 298 -15.52 26.51 -17.08
CA VAL A 298 -15.34 25.10 -17.42
C VAL A 298 -15.56 24.91 -18.91
N THR A 299 -14.58 24.32 -19.59
CA THR A 299 -14.58 24.15 -21.06
C THR A 299 -15.28 22.87 -21.50
N HIS A 300 -15.28 21.85 -20.64
CA HIS A 300 -15.92 20.56 -20.87
C HIS A 300 -16.39 19.97 -19.54
N LEU A 301 -17.60 19.42 -19.52
CA LEU A 301 -18.16 18.74 -18.35
C LEU A 301 -18.75 17.39 -18.78
N GLY A 302 -17.96 16.33 -18.62
CA GLY A 302 -18.39 14.96 -18.93
C GLY A 302 -19.25 14.33 -17.84
N SER A 303 -19.75 13.11 -18.07
CA SER A 303 -20.60 12.36 -17.13
C SER A 303 -19.99 12.19 -15.73
N VAL A 304 -18.65 12.08 -15.67
CA VAL A 304 -17.92 11.95 -14.40
C VAL A 304 -18.05 13.23 -13.56
N GLY A 305 -17.92 14.41 -14.18
CA GLY A 305 -18.10 15.68 -13.49
C GLY A 305 -19.56 15.93 -13.08
N VAL A 306 -20.52 15.55 -13.92
CA VAL A 306 -21.95 15.59 -13.57
C VAL A 306 -22.26 14.71 -12.35
N SER A 307 -21.71 13.49 -12.33
CA SER A 307 -21.84 12.57 -11.20
C SER A 307 -21.22 13.15 -9.93
N ALA A 308 -20.03 13.74 -10.02
CA ALA A 308 -19.35 14.40 -8.91
C ALA A 308 -20.18 15.55 -8.31
N LEU A 309 -20.75 16.42 -9.16
CA LEU A 309 -21.62 17.51 -8.73
C LEU A 309 -22.92 17.01 -8.11
N THR A 310 -23.51 15.95 -8.68
CA THR A 310 -24.74 15.33 -8.16
C THR A 310 -24.50 14.70 -6.79
N ALA A 311 -23.37 14.00 -6.60
CA ALA A 311 -22.97 13.47 -5.30
C ALA A 311 -22.73 14.60 -4.29
N ALA A 312 -22.04 15.66 -4.71
CA ALA A 312 -21.79 16.82 -3.85
C ALA A 312 -23.08 17.53 -3.43
N HIS A 313 -24.03 17.72 -4.34
CA HIS A 313 -25.33 18.33 -4.04
C HIS A 313 -26.15 17.48 -3.07
N ARG A 314 -26.16 16.15 -3.22
CA ARG A 314 -26.81 15.26 -2.25
C ARG A 314 -26.17 15.36 -0.86
N ARG A 315 -24.83 15.40 -0.80
CA ARG A 315 -24.11 15.60 0.47
C ARG A 315 -24.39 16.96 1.10
N SER A 316 -24.43 18.03 0.30
CA SER A 316 -24.71 19.37 0.81
C SER A 316 -26.12 19.43 1.39
N ALA A 317 -27.11 18.85 0.70
CA ALA A 317 -28.48 18.77 1.18
C ALA A 317 -28.59 17.97 2.50
N ALA A 318 -27.91 16.82 2.60
CA ALA A 318 -27.86 16.02 3.83
C ALA A 318 -27.19 16.77 5.00
N ALA A 319 -26.27 17.68 4.69
CA ALA A 319 -25.60 18.56 5.66
C ALA A 319 -26.36 19.87 5.94
N GLY A 320 -27.54 20.09 5.36
CA GLY A 320 -28.32 21.32 5.52
C GLY A 320 -27.75 22.54 4.77
N VAL A 321 -26.84 22.32 3.83
CA VAL A 321 -26.19 23.38 3.03
C VAL A 321 -26.80 23.45 1.64
N LYS A 322 -27.35 24.62 1.28
CA LYS A 322 -27.87 24.87 -0.08
C LYS A 322 -26.70 25.11 -1.04
N MET A 323 -26.51 24.19 -1.99
CA MET A 323 -25.49 24.30 -3.03
C MET A 323 -26.10 24.81 -4.33
N ARG A 324 -25.60 25.94 -4.84
CA ARG A 324 -25.97 26.51 -6.14
C ARG A 324 -24.83 26.40 -7.14
N ILE A 325 -25.12 26.01 -8.37
CA ILE A 325 -24.14 25.88 -9.46
C ILE A 325 -24.38 26.99 -10.49
N VAL A 326 -23.32 27.69 -10.89
CA VAL A 326 -23.39 28.74 -11.92
C VAL A 326 -22.71 28.24 -13.19
N LEU A 327 -23.46 28.19 -14.29
CA LEU A 327 -22.95 27.81 -15.61
C LEU A 327 -22.94 28.99 -16.56
N SER A 328 -22.10 28.92 -17.60
CA SER A 328 -22.12 29.89 -18.70
C SER A 328 -23.38 29.68 -19.55
N SER A 329 -23.95 30.77 -20.07
CA SER A 329 -25.09 30.72 -20.98
C SER A 329 -24.72 29.90 -22.23
N GLY A 330 -25.24 28.67 -22.33
CA GLY A 330 -24.93 27.72 -23.42
C GLY A 330 -24.31 26.39 -22.97
N ALA A 331 -23.78 26.31 -21.74
CA ALA A 331 -23.31 25.05 -21.16
C ALA A 331 -24.50 24.23 -20.63
N SER A 332 -25.08 23.44 -21.54
CA SER A 332 -25.90 22.23 -21.30
C SER A 332 -26.85 22.26 -20.09
N LEU A 333 -28.10 22.68 -20.35
CA LEU A 333 -29.30 22.55 -19.50
C LEU A 333 -29.62 21.12 -18.99
N GLY A 334 -28.83 20.10 -19.35
CA GLY A 334 -29.04 18.70 -18.93
C GLY A 334 -28.77 18.42 -17.44
N LEU A 335 -28.00 19.28 -16.77
CA LEU A 335 -27.68 19.15 -15.33
C LEU A 335 -28.86 19.48 -14.41
N ALA A 336 -29.66 20.48 -14.77
CA ALA A 336 -30.74 20.97 -13.92
C ALA A 336 -31.94 20.02 -13.89
N GLY A 337 -32.32 19.46 -15.04
CA GLY A 337 -33.58 18.71 -15.21
C GLY A 337 -33.55 17.25 -14.76
N ALA A 338 -32.41 16.56 -14.82
CA ALA A 338 -32.33 15.11 -14.57
C ALA A 338 -31.79 14.72 -13.18
N HIS A 339 -31.10 15.64 -12.48
CA HIS A 339 -30.33 15.32 -11.28
C HIS A 339 -30.68 16.18 -10.04
N GLY A 340 -31.70 17.03 -10.14
CA GLY A 340 -32.19 17.85 -9.02
C GLY A 340 -31.22 18.95 -8.56
N LEU A 341 -30.27 19.35 -9.41
CA LEU A 341 -29.28 20.38 -9.11
C LEU A 341 -29.88 21.80 -9.17
N ASP A 342 -29.58 22.65 -8.19
CA ASP A 342 -29.90 24.10 -8.25
C ASP A 342 -28.89 24.80 -9.17
N VAL A 343 -29.26 24.99 -10.44
CA VAL A 343 -28.41 25.54 -11.49
C VAL A 343 -28.95 26.88 -11.98
N ILE A 344 -28.08 27.89 -12.02
CA ILE A 344 -28.36 29.17 -12.67
C ILE A 344 -27.39 29.44 -13.82
N THR A 345 -27.87 30.10 -14.86
CA THR A 345 -27.04 30.52 -16.01
C THR A 345 -26.70 32.00 -15.89
N ALA A 346 -25.43 32.36 -16.01
CA ALA A 346 -24.98 33.74 -16.03
C ALA A 346 -23.83 33.95 -17.03
N PRO A 347 -23.71 35.14 -17.67
CA PRO A 347 -22.56 35.45 -18.53
C PRO A 347 -21.24 35.35 -17.75
N ALA A 348 -20.14 35.05 -18.43
CA ALA A 348 -18.81 35.15 -17.84
C ALA A 348 -18.53 36.61 -17.42
N GLY A 349 -18.08 36.84 -16.18
CA GLY A 349 -17.68 38.17 -15.68
C GLY A 349 -18.75 38.96 -14.90
N THR A 350 -20.01 38.51 -14.82
CA THR A 350 -21.03 39.13 -13.97
C THR A 350 -21.00 38.54 -12.56
N SER A 351 -21.15 39.34 -11.51
CA SER A 351 -21.33 38.81 -10.14
C SER A 351 -22.65 38.04 -10.06
N PRO A 352 -22.70 36.81 -9.49
CA PRO A 352 -23.96 36.07 -9.40
C PRO A 352 -24.95 36.88 -8.56
N GLU A 353 -26.07 37.31 -9.13
CA GLU A 353 -27.17 37.91 -8.37
C GLU A 353 -27.72 36.85 -7.41
N LEU A 354 -27.35 36.95 -6.14
CA LEU A 354 -27.84 36.08 -5.07
C LEU A 354 -29.17 36.60 -4.49
N ASP A 355 -29.74 37.68 -5.05
CA ASP A 355 -30.79 38.49 -4.43
C ASP A 355 -32.24 38.11 -4.77
N GLN A 356 -32.47 37.09 -5.62
CA GLN A 356 -33.85 36.64 -5.92
C GLN A 356 -34.33 35.47 -5.06
N ALA A 357 -33.88 35.41 -3.81
CA ALA A 357 -34.36 34.46 -2.81
C ALA A 357 -34.81 35.17 -1.52
N ALA A 358 -35.59 36.25 -1.65
CA ALA A 358 -36.51 36.59 -0.57
C ALA A 358 -37.59 35.48 -0.51
N PRO A 359 -37.99 35.03 0.70
CA PRO A 359 -39.04 34.03 0.83
C PRO A 359 -40.31 34.59 0.19
N THR A 360 -40.86 33.88 -0.78
CA THR A 360 -42.30 34.01 -1.05
C THR A 360 -42.99 33.32 0.12
N SER A 361 -43.75 34.13 0.87
CA SER A 361 -44.44 33.77 2.11
C SER A 361 -45.28 32.50 2.04
#